data_AF-A0A835KBU9-F1
#
_entry.id   AF-A0A835KBU9-F1
#
_cell.length_a   1.000
_cell.length_b   1.000
_cell.length_c   1.000
_cell.angle_alpha   90.00
_cell.angle_beta   90.00
_cell.angle_gamma   90.00
#
_symmetry.space_group_name_H-M   'P 1'
#
loop_
_entity.id
_entity.type
_entity.pdbx_description
1 polymer ?
#
loop_
_entity_poly.entity_id
_entity_poly.type
_entity_poly.pdbx_seq_one_letter_code
_entity_poly.pdbx_strand_id
1 'polypeptide(L)'
;MHPSTGGKNPALLSAAEPEQGLRSDSDPDSDSGDDEEVPANSQHVRVYCLTDDGHQDDLGRGQVIFDVEETSDESVKDLESKGIVLAVVDDEDDGTLLKHNISSDNIYRKEGETISFKDPERALDLMLIFEEAEGCSYIW
;
A
#
# COMPACT_ATOMS: atom_id res chain seq x y z
N MET A 1 67.57 44.06 48.74
CA MET A 1 67.90 43.01 49.74
C MET A 1 66.76 42.00 49.75
N HIS A 2 67.09 40.71 49.53
CA HIS A 2 66.18 39.56 49.70
C HIS A 2 65.83 39.35 51.19
N PRO A 3 64.79 38.55 51.53
CA PRO A 3 64.93 37.07 51.60
C PRO A 3 63.69 36.32 51.05
N SER A 4 63.81 35.10 50.48
CA SER A 4 63.88 33.79 51.18
C SER A 4 62.76 33.64 52.23
N THR A 5 61.95 32.59 52.31
CA THR A 5 62.15 31.15 52.05
C THR A 5 60.76 30.50 52.17
N GLY A 6 60.43 29.49 51.37
CA GLY A 6 60.32 28.13 51.89
C GLY A 6 58.93 27.78 52.46
N GLY A 7 58.22 26.84 51.81
CA GLY A 7 56.96 26.29 52.33
C GLY A 7 56.51 25.06 51.57
N LYS A 8 56.81 23.88 52.14
CA LYS A 8 56.36 22.55 51.72
C LYS A 8 54.83 22.47 51.62
N ASN A 9 54.28 21.70 50.66
CA ASN A 9 53.67 20.40 50.95
C ASN A 9 53.15 19.71 49.67
N PRO A 10 53.13 18.36 49.65
CA PRO A 10 52.90 17.55 48.45
C PRO A 10 51.44 17.06 48.29
N ALA A 11 51.12 16.75 47.03
CA ALA A 11 50.20 15.74 46.51
C ALA A 11 48.94 15.39 47.31
N LEU A 12 47.78 15.73 46.74
CA LEU A 12 46.66 14.79 46.65
C LEU A 12 46.02 14.90 45.26
N LEU A 13 45.91 13.75 44.60
CA LEU A 13 45.19 13.53 43.36
C LEU A 13 43.76 14.09 43.48
N SER A 14 43.33 14.86 42.48
CA SER A 14 41.90 14.91 42.17
C SER A 14 41.71 14.68 40.68
N ALA A 15 40.75 13.81 40.41
CA ALA A 15 40.57 13.04 39.21
C ALA A 15 40.16 13.89 38.00
N ALA A 16 40.42 13.31 36.83
CA ALA A 16 40.03 13.79 35.52
C ALA A 16 38.55 14.20 35.45
N GLU A 17 38.30 15.40 34.94
CA GLU A 17 37.02 15.78 34.36
C GLU A 17 37.04 15.42 32.88
N PRO A 18 36.07 14.62 32.39
CA PRO A 18 35.69 14.69 30.99
C PRO A 18 34.33 15.38 30.84
N GLU A 19 34.37 16.47 30.10
CA GLU A 19 33.51 16.71 28.92
C GLU A 19 31.98 16.64 29.12
N GLN A 20 31.39 17.82 29.28
CA GLN A 20 30.16 18.28 28.59
C GLN A 20 29.04 17.24 28.38
N GLY A 21 28.18 17.06 29.38
CA GLY A 21 26.86 16.46 29.20
C GLY A 21 25.86 17.50 28.67
N LEU A 22 25.66 17.52 27.35
CA LEU A 22 24.56 18.24 26.71
C LEU A 22 23.23 17.63 27.17
N ARG A 23 22.46 18.45 27.88
CA ARG A 23 21.02 18.26 28.10
C ARG A 23 20.31 18.65 26.81
N SER A 24 19.82 17.66 26.09
CA SER A 24 18.84 17.85 25.01
C SER A 24 17.61 17.01 25.37
N ASP A 25 16.83 17.52 26.32
CA ASP A 25 15.43 17.13 26.48
C ASP A 25 14.62 17.90 25.44
N SER A 26 14.32 17.22 24.34
CA SER A 26 13.18 17.50 23.48
C SER A 26 12.66 16.15 22.97
N ASP A 27 11.63 15.66 23.66
CA ASP A 27 10.65 14.69 23.16
C ASP A 27 9.95 15.19 21.87
N PRO A 28 9.10 14.39 21.21
CA PRO A 28 8.90 12.94 21.29
C PRO A 28 9.23 12.25 19.95
N ASP A 29 9.36 10.93 20.01
CA ASP A 29 9.34 10.02 18.87
C ASP A 29 8.45 10.54 17.75
N SER A 30 9.08 10.64 16.58
CA SER A 30 8.39 10.71 15.31
C SER A 30 7.52 9.46 15.25
N ASP A 31 6.24 9.61 15.60
CA ASP A 31 5.21 8.66 15.22
C ASP A 31 5.30 8.62 13.71
N SER A 32 5.99 7.58 13.30
CA SER A 32 6.28 7.25 11.92
C SER A 32 4.91 7.19 11.30
N GLY A 33 4.68 7.99 10.27
CA GLY A 33 3.52 7.76 9.44
C GLY A 33 3.54 6.27 9.14
N ASP A 34 2.53 5.55 9.61
CA ASP A 34 2.01 4.41 8.91
C ASP A 34 1.68 4.95 7.50
N ASP A 35 2.72 5.05 6.65
CA ASP A 35 2.63 4.53 5.31
C ASP A 35 2.22 3.08 5.53
N GLU A 36 0.90 2.89 5.67
CA GLU A 36 0.22 1.62 5.57
C GLU A 36 0.55 1.15 4.14
N GLU A 37 1.76 0.60 3.98
CA GLU A 37 2.10 -0.28 2.87
C GLU A 37 1.07 -1.39 3.00
N VAL A 38 -0.08 -1.22 2.35
CA VAL A 38 -1.10 -2.26 2.22
C VAL A 38 -0.33 -3.49 1.80
N PRO A 39 -0.17 -4.46 2.70
CA PRO A 39 0.80 -5.50 2.47
C PRO A 39 0.26 -6.27 1.26
N ALA A 40 1.14 -6.65 0.33
CA ALA A 40 0.73 -7.18 -0.98
C ALA A 40 -0.26 -8.38 -0.89
N ASN A 41 -0.40 -8.99 0.29
CA ASN A 41 -1.44 -9.96 0.61
C ASN A 41 -2.88 -9.42 0.60
N SER A 42 -3.13 -8.14 0.91
CA SER A 42 -4.50 -7.63 1.04
C SER A 42 -5.27 -7.61 -0.28
N GLN A 43 -4.59 -7.63 -1.42
CA GLN A 43 -5.20 -7.56 -2.76
C GLN A 43 -5.60 -8.93 -3.33
N HIS A 44 -5.50 -10.02 -2.57
CA HIS A 44 -5.93 -11.34 -3.05
C HIS A 44 -7.45 -11.47 -3.06
N VAL A 45 -7.98 -11.97 -4.16
CA VAL A 45 -9.40 -12.14 -4.41
C VAL A 45 -9.69 -13.51 -4.99
N ARG A 46 -10.93 -13.95 -4.78
CA ARG A 46 -11.56 -15.01 -5.55
C ARG A 46 -12.56 -14.42 -6.51
N VAL A 47 -12.44 -14.77 -7.79
CA VAL A 47 -13.28 -14.25 -8.85
C VAL A 47 -14.41 -15.24 -9.12
N TYR A 48 -15.64 -14.74 -9.18
CA TYR A 48 -16.82 -15.52 -9.51
C TYR A 48 -17.59 -14.91 -10.67
N CYS A 49 -18.15 -15.77 -11.50
CA CYS A 49 -19.20 -15.41 -12.46
C CYS A 49 -20.57 -15.70 -11.84
N LEU A 50 -21.43 -14.69 -11.81
CA LEU A 50 -22.83 -14.83 -11.45
C LEU A 50 -23.61 -15.24 -12.71
N THR A 51 -24.26 -16.38 -12.65
CA THR A 51 -25.14 -16.87 -13.72
C THR A 51 -26.56 -16.34 -13.53
N ASP A 52 -27.33 -16.29 -14.63
CA ASP A 52 -28.76 -15.91 -14.59
C ASP A 52 -29.59 -16.82 -13.68
N ASP A 53 -29.13 -18.06 -13.48
CA ASP A 53 -29.74 -19.06 -12.58
C ASP A 53 -29.43 -18.83 -11.09
N GLY A 54 -28.68 -17.78 -10.76
CA GLY A 54 -28.28 -17.44 -9.39
C GLY A 54 -27.13 -18.29 -8.82
N HIS A 55 -26.46 -19.08 -9.67
CA HIS A 55 -25.26 -19.83 -9.27
C HIS A 55 -24.01 -18.97 -9.42
N GLN A 56 -23.02 -19.25 -8.58
CA GLN A 56 -21.70 -18.63 -8.60
C GLN A 56 -20.69 -19.66 -9.12
N ASP A 57 -20.17 -19.44 -10.32
CA ASP A 57 -19.09 -20.25 -10.89
C ASP A 57 -17.74 -19.65 -10.47
N ASP A 58 -16.94 -20.44 -9.75
CA ASP A 58 -15.58 -20.07 -9.35
C ASP A 58 -14.67 -20.00 -10.58
N LEU A 59 -14.12 -18.82 -10.84
CA LEU A 59 -13.20 -18.57 -11.96
C LEU A 59 -11.73 -18.70 -11.54
N GLY A 60 -11.44 -18.62 -10.25
CA GLY A 60 -10.09 -18.77 -9.71
C GLY A 60 -9.77 -17.79 -8.58
N ARG A 61 -8.58 -17.96 -8.01
CA ARG A 61 -8.00 -17.08 -6.99
C ARG A 61 -6.81 -16.35 -7.60
N GLY A 62 -6.70 -15.05 -7.33
CA GLY A 62 -5.55 -14.27 -7.79
C GLY A 62 -5.43 -12.92 -7.10
N GLN A 63 -4.43 -12.16 -7.49
CA GLN A 63 -4.17 -10.81 -6.99
C GLN A 63 -4.76 -9.75 -7.91
N VAL A 64 -5.43 -8.74 -7.33
CA VAL A 64 -5.93 -7.58 -8.08
C VAL A 64 -4.78 -6.62 -8.38
N ILE A 65 -4.63 -6.26 -9.64
CA ILE A 65 -3.71 -5.22 -10.11
C ILE A 65 -4.47 -4.20 -10.98
N PHE A 66 -3.96 -2.97 -11.03
CA PHE A 66 -4.45 -1.95 -11.94
C PHE A 66 -3.40 -1.62 -13.00
N ASP A 67 -3.83 -1.53 -14.25
CA ASP A 67 -3.01 -1.04 -15.35
C ASP A 67 -3.63 0.24 -15.92
N VAL A 68 -2.80 1.22 -16.26
CA VAL A 68 -3.27 2.45 -16.90
C VAL A 68 -2.97 2.34 -18.38
N GLU A 69 -4.02 2.16 -19.19
CA GLU A 69 -3.87 2.04 -20.63
C GLU A 69 -3.51 3.41 -21.23
N GLU A 70 -2.22 3.65 -21.45
CA GLU A 70 -1.73 4.80 -22.18
C GLU A 70 -1.86 4.58 -23.69
N THR A 71 -2.96 5.04 -24.27
CA THR A 71 -3.08 5.12 -25.72
C THR A 71 -2.04 6.11 -26.24
N SER A 72 -0.91 5.61 -26.73
CA SER A 72 0.21 6.40 -27.26
C SER A 72 -0.07 7.08 -28.61
N ASP A 73 -1.34 7.26 -28.97
CA ASP A 73 -1.73 7.90 -30.21
C ASP A 73 -1.84 9.42 -29.96
N GLU A 74 -0.76 10.14 -30.28
CA GLU A 74 -0.69 11.61 -30.18
C GLU A 74 -1.76 12.34 -31.03
N SER A 75 -2.56 11.62 -31.83
CA SER A 75 -3.63 12.16 -32.67
C SER A 75 -4.98 12.21 -31.94
N VAL A 76 -5.19 11.39 -30.90
CA VAL A 76 -6.35 11.53 -30.00
C VAL A 76 -6.01 12.57 -28.95
N LYS A 77 -6.34 13.82 -29.27
CA LYS A 77 -6.29 14.97 -28.34
C LYS A 77 -7.27 14.85 -27.17
N ASP A 78 -8.01 13.76 -27.08
CA ASP A 78 -8.86 13.44 -25.95
C ASP A 78 -8.02 12.75 -24.88
N LEU A 79 -7.27 13.59 -24.14
CA LEU A 79 -6.62 13.24 -22.87
C LEU A 79 -7.62 12.67 -21.83
N GLU A 80 -8.92 12.70 -22.14
CA GLU A 80 -10.03 12.31 -21.29
C GLU A 80 -10.33 10.79 -21.30
N SER A 81 -9.72 10.00 -22.19
CA SER A 81 -9.95 8.54 -22.29
C SER A 81 -8.74 7.67 -21.92
N LYS A 82 -7.95 8.08 -20.92
CA LYS A 82 -6.97 7.17 -20.31
C LYS A 82 -7.75 6.13 -19.48
N GLY A 83 -7.97 4.95 -20.06
CA GLY A 83 -8.71 3.86 -19.40
C GLY A 83 -7.89 3.27 -18.25
N ILE A 84 -8.54 2.99 -17.13
CA ILE A 84 -7.94 2.19 -16.05
C ILE A 84 -8.48 0.78 -16.20
N VAL A 85 -7.60 -0.20 -16.25
CA VAL A 85 -7.97 -1.60 -16.28
C VAL A 85 -7.75 -2.20 -14.92
N LEU A 86 -8.79 -2.83 -14.37
CA LEU A 86 -8.67 -3.79 -13.28
C LEU A 86 -8.35 -5.15 -13.89
N ALA A 87 -7.25 -5.77 -13.47
CA ALA A 87 -6.93 -7.13 -13.82
C ALA A 87 -6.75 -7.99 -12.57
N VAL A 88 -7.06 -9.27 -12.69
CA VAL A 88 -6.76 -10.27 -11.67
C VAL A 88 -5.75 -11.25 -12.24
N VAL A 89 -4.60 -11.36 -11.57
CA VAL A 89 -3.50 -12.25 -11.95
C VAL A 89 -3.58 -13.49 -11.07
N ASP A 90 -3.60 -14.66 -11.69
CA ASP A 90 -3.63 -15.97 -11.02
C ASP A 90 -2.37 -16.19 -10.17
N ASP A 91 -2.55 -16.76 -8.98
CA ASP A 91 -1.44 -17.01 -8.03
C ASP A 91 -0.49 -18.14 -8.48
N GLU A 92 -0.93 -19.07 -9.34
CA GLU A 92 -0.16 -20.26 -9.71
C GLU A 92 0.70 -20.06 -10.96
N ASP A 93 0.14 -19.42 -11.99
CA ASP A 93 0.76 -19.30 -13.31
C ASP A 93 0.99 -17.84 -13.77
N ASP A 94 0.72 -16.85 -12.91
CA ASP A 94 0.73 -15.41 -13.25
C ASP A 94 -0.16 -15.06 -14.46
N GLY A 95 -1.12 -15.93 -14.77
CA GLY A 95 -2.04 -15.77 -15.89
C GLY A 95 -3.13 -14.75 -15.59
N THR A 96 -3.62 -14.03 -16.59
CA THR A 96 -4.75 -13.10 -16.39
C THR A 96 -6.08 -13.87 -16.28
N LEU A 97 -6.65 -13.93 -15.08
CA LEU A 97 -7.98 -14.51 -14.81
C LEU A 97 -9.11 -13.60 -15.29
N LEU A 98 -8.92 -12.30 -15.06
CA LEU A 98 -9.88 -11.27 -15.40
C LEU A 98 -9.16 -10.01 -15.89
N LYS A 99 -9.73 -9.38 -16.91
CA LYS A 99 -9.41 -8.02 -17.34
C LYS A 99 -10.73 -7.29 -17.49
N HIS A 100 -10.88 -6.16 -16.82
CA HIS A 100 -12.08 -5.33 -16.84
C HIS A 100 -11.69 -3.85 -16.97
N ASN A 101 -12.23 -3.18 -17.98
CA ASN A 101 -12.02 -1.75 -18.14
C ASN A 101 -12.95 -0.97 -17.19
N ILE A 102 -12.35 -0.21 -16.28
CA ILE A 102 -13.08 0.60 -15.31
C ILE A 102 -13.66 1.80 -16.05
N SER A 103 -14.98 1.79 -16.21
CA SER A 103 -15.75 2.92 -16.74
C SER A 103 -16.67 3.52 -15.69
N SER A 104 -16.90 4.83 -15.77
CA SER A 104 -17.93 5.54 -15.02
C SER A 104 -19.36 5.14 -15.41
N ASP A 105 -19.54 4.50 -16.57
CA ASP A 105 -20.84 3.97 -17.01
C ASP A 105 -21.21 2.64 -16.31
N ASN A 106 -20.22 1.96 -15.70
CA ASN A 106 -20.45 0.70 -15.00
C ASN A 106 -20.91 0.97 -13.56
N ILE A 107 -21.81 0.10 -13.07
CA ILE A 107 -22.30 0.16 -11.69
C ILE A 107 -21.54 -0.89 -10.87
N TYR A 108 -20.60 -0.43 -10.05
CA TYR A 108 -19.94 -1.24 -9.04
C TYR A 108 -20.74 -1.22 -7.74
N ARG A 109 -20.77 -2.34 -7.02
CA ARG A 109 -21.44 -2.48 -5.72
C ARG A 109 -20.51 -3.14 -4.74
N LYS A 110 -20.41 -2.58 -3.53
CA LYS A 110 -19.67 -3.17 -2.41
C LYS A 110 -20.62 -3.72 -1.35
N GLU A 111 -20.40 -4.95 -0.93
CA GLU A 111 -21.10 -5.63 0.17
C GLU A 111 -20.08 -6.34 1.07
N GLY A 112 -19.72 -5.74 2.20
CA GLY A 112 -18.68 -6.26 3.08
C GLY A 112 -17.32 -6.30 2.36
N GLU A 113 -16.79 -7.51 2.17
CA GLU A 113 -15.52 -7.80 1.49
C GLU A 113 -15.71 -8.19 0.02
N THR A 114 -16.90 -7.92 -0.54
CA THR A 114 -17.28 -8.31 -1.89
C THR A 114 -17.52 -7.07 -2.75
N ILE A 115 -16.95 -7.07 -3.97
CA ILE A 115 -17.25 -6.08 -5.00
C ILE A 115 -17.89 -6.81 -6.19
N SER A 116 -19.08 -6.38 -6.61
CA SER A 116 -19.77 -6.93 -7.78
C SER A 116 -19.99 -5.86 -8.84
N PHE A 117 -19.91 -6.28 -10.11
CA PHE A 117 -20.12 -5.42 -11.26
C PHE A 117 -20.49 -6.25 -12.49
N LYS A 118 -21.05 -5.59 -13.49
CA LYS A 118 -21.30 -6.19 -14.79
C LYS A 118 -20.15 -5.86 -15.72
N ASP A 119 -19.54 -6.89 -16.29
CA ASP A 119 -18.50 -6.73 -17.29
C ASP A 119 -19.12 -6.60 -18.70
N PRO A 120 -19.01 -5.44 -19.36
CA PRO A 120 -19.61 -5.22 -20.67
C PRO A 120 -18.89 -6.00 -21.78
N GLU A 121 -17.60 -6.31 -21.62
CA GLU A 121 -16.81 -7.02 -22.62
C GLU A 121 -17.22 -8.49 -22.74
N ARG A 122 -17.45 -9.15 -21.60
CA ARG A 122 -17.90 -10.55 -21.54
C ARG A 122 -19.42 -10.68 -21.44
N ALA A 123 -20.13 -9.58 -21.17
CA ALA A 123 -21.56 -9.55 -20.87
C ALA A 123 -21.93 -10.46 -19.68
N LEU A 124 -21.06 -10.53 -18.67
CA LEU A 124 -21.21 -11.36 -17.48
C LEU A 124 -21.33 -10.49 -16.23
N ASP A 125 -22.10 -10.96 -15.26
CA ASP A 125 -22.09 -10.40 -13.91
C ASP A 125 -20.95 -11.05 -13.13
N LEU A 126 -20.02 -10.24 -12.64
CA LEU A 126 -18.81 -10.68 -11.95
C LEU A 126 -18.83 -10.24 -10.49
N MET A 127 -18.15 -11.03 -9.67
CA MET A 127 -18.03 -10.79 -8.24
C MET A 127 -16.62 -11.11 -7.77
N LEU A 128 -15.98 -10.16 -7.11
CA LEU A 128 -14.68 -10.30 -6.45
C LEU A 128 -14.91 -10.41 -4.95
N ILE A 129 -14.52 -11.54 -4.36
CA ILE A 129 -14.52 -11.70 -2.90
C ILE A 129 -13.07 -11.57 -2.44
N PHE A 130 -12.79 -10.54 -1.66
CA PHE A 130 -11.48 -10.30 -1.09
C PHE A 130 -11.23 -11.21 0.10
N GLU A 131 -9.99 -11.67 0.26
CA GLU A 131 -9.59 -12.43 1.44
C GLU A 131 -9.47 -11.54 2.68
N GLU A 132 -9.21 -10.25 2.49
CA GLU A 132 -9.03 -9.26 3.55
C GLU A 132 -9.88 -8.00 3.29
N ALA A 133 -10.65 -7.57 4.30
CA ALA A 133 -11.48 -6.37 4.25
C ALA A 133 -10.71 -5.08 3.92
N GLU A 134 -9.44 -4.99 4.32
CA GLU A 134 -8.57 -3.87 4.04
C GLU A 134 -8.33 -3.71 2.53
N GLY A 135 -8.02 -4.81 1.84
CA GLY A 135 -7.85 -4.79 0.39
C GLY A 135 -9.15 -4.48 -0.36
N CYS A 136 -10.28 -5.02 0.09
CA CYS A 136 -11.57 -4.63 -0.47
C CYS A 136 -11.83 -3.13 -0.32
N SER A 137 -11.42 -2.54 0.80
CA SER A 137 -11.60 -1.12 1.08
C SER A 137 -10.63 -0.22 0.33
N TYR A 138 -9.42 -0.71 0.03
CA TYR A 138 -8.44 -0.02 -0.78
C TYR A 138 -8.82 0.00 -2.28
N ILE A 139 -9.34 -1.11 -2.80
CA ILE A 139 -9.74 -1.22 -4.21
C ILE A 139 -11.03 -0.44 -4.54
N TRP A 140 -11.93 -0.29 -3.56
CA TRP A 140 -13.22 0.40 -3.70
C TRP A 140 -13.09 1.92 -3.66
#